data_AF-A0A952R974-F1
#
_entry.id   AF-A0A952R974-F1
#
_cell.length_a   1.000
_cell.length_b   1.000
_cell.length_c   1.000
_cell.angle_alpha   90.00
_cell.angle_beta   90.00
_cell.angle_gamma   90.00
#
_symmetry.space_group_name_H-M   'P 1'
#
loop_
_entity.id
_entity.type
_entity.pdbx_description
1 polymer ?
#
loop_
_entity_poly.entity_id
_entity_poly.type
_entity_poly.pdbx_seq_one_letter_code
_entity_poly.pdbx_strand_id
1 'polypeptide(L)'
;MANFGYVQTPCTKCGATVWISPAAGIGMCPSCHTQATLPGGSPHMASGGANIAAAMSAGSGTPVLRYIGMIVMVVVVGGGGLGFALLKDRFIAPKGKSTYGSLSLDSKRPDGDQMMTSVAKPAQKWKKDAYWWSTNFQAVRADGTVDVSKGASVEYISPSRVTQASKSMREDSIKKFVFTSINVDHSQKWNATNQWKNVAPPALPQCTIKKLAAALAAEGLTGDKTVRISFDPQFDWRQEQVWRVIGTDPKIDARFSMTTCEKLTGEPKGQAKVEGTGAGE
;
A
#
# COMPACT_ATOMS: atom_id res chain seq x y z
N MET A 1 -19.41 -25.64 2.34
CA MET A 1 -18.44 -24.59 2.00
C MET A 1 -19.23 -23.36 1.54
N ALA A 2 -19.29 -22.30 2.33
CA ALA A 2 -20.05 -21.10 1.96
C ALA A 2 -19.22 -20.26 1.00
N ASN A 3 -19.77 -19.99 -0.18
CA ASN A 3 -19.13 -19.21 -1.24
C ASN A 3 -19.21 -17.72 -0.84
N PHE A 4 -18.11 -17.12 -0.39
CA PHE A 4 -18.05 -15.69 -0.07
C PHE A 4 -17.94 -14.87 -1.37
N GLY A 5 -19.01 -14.85 -2.16
CA GLY A 5 -19.10 -14.09 -3.41
C GLY A 5 -19.23 -12.59 -3.14
N TYR A 6 -18.50 -11.78 -3.90
CA TYR A 6 -18.75 -10.34 -3.98
C TYR A 6 -20.05 -10.09 -4.77
N VAL A 7 -20.83 -9.10 -4.33
CA VAL A 7 -22.05 -8.68 -5.03
C VAL A 7 -21.70 -7.53 -5.96
N GLN A 8 -22.08 -7.66 -7.23
CA GLN A 8 -21.96 -6.59 -8.21
C GLN A 8 -23.09 -5.58 -8.00
N THR A 9 -22.77 -4.31 -7.84
CA THR A 9 -23.75 -3.22 -7.74
C THR A 9 -23.31 -2.06 -8.64
N PRO A 10 -24.17 -1.56 -9.54
CA PRO A 10 -23.82 -0.43 -10.39
C PRO A 10 -23.69 0.85 -9.56
N CYS A 11 -22.66 1.65 -9.85
CA CYS A 11 -22.48 2.96 -9.22
C CYS A 11 -23.57 3.94 -9.68
N THR A 12 -24.24 4.59 -8.73
CA THR A 12 -25.32 5.55 -9.00
C THR A 12 -24.87 6.82 -9.73
N LYS A 13 -23.57 7.16 -9.70
CA LYS A 13 -23.06 8.37 -10.37
C LYS A 13 -22.54 8.15 -11.79
N CYS A 14 -21.95 6.99 -12.09
CA CYS A 14 -21.26 6.77 -13.37
C CYS A 14 -21.61 5.44 -14.04
N GLY A 15 -22.49 4.62 -13.44
CA GLY A 15 -22.90 3.34 -14.00
C GLY A 15 -21.87 2.21 -13.89
N ALA A 16 -20.62 2.49 -13.52
CA ALA A 16 -19.58 1.48 -13.41
C ALA A 16 -19.89 0.43 -12.31
N THR A 17 -19.63 -0.84 -12.60
CA THR A 17 -19.86 -1.96 -11.67
C THR A 17 -18.91 -1.88 -10.47
N VAL A 18 -19.47 -1.92 -9.26
CA VAL A 18 -18.75 -1.97 -8.00
C VAL A 18 -18.93 -3.34 -7.37
N TRP A 19 -17.82 -3.95 -6.94
CA TRP A 19 -17.85 -5.23 -6.24
C TRP A 19 -17.85 -4.99 -4.73
N ILE A 20 -18.97 -5.29 -4.08
CA ILE A 20 -19.18 -5.03 -2.66
C ILE A 20 -19.16 -6.37 -1.92
N SER A 21 -18.33 -6.49 -0.89
CA SER A 21 -18.41 -7.62 0.03
C SER A 21 -19.71 -7.52 0.84
N PRO A 22 -20.56 -8.56 0.89
CA PRO A 22 -21.77 -8.56 1.72
C PRO A 22 -21.52 -8.20 3.19
N ALA A 23 -20.34 -8.58 3.72
CA ALA A 23 -19.95 -8.27 5.09
C ALA A 23 -19.64 -6.78 5.33
N ALA A 24 -19.24 -6.04 4.29
CA ALA A 24 -18.92 -4.61 4.40
C ALA A 24 -20.14 -3.72 4.14
N GLY A 25 -21.09 -4.15 3.30
CA GLY A 25 -22.29 -3.38 2.95
C GLY A 25 -22.06 -2.14 2.08
N ILE A 26 -20.80 -1.70 1.95
CA ILE A 26 -20.37 -0.52 1.20
C ILE A 26 -19.12 -0.82 0.36
N GLY A 27 -19.07 -0.28 -0.86
CA GLY A 27 -17.90 -0.31 -1.74
C GLY A 27 -17.65 1.05 -2.38
N MET A 28 -16.41 1.29 -2.83
CA MET A 28 -16.02 2.52 -3.54
C MET A 28 -15.98 2.25 -5.03
N CYS A 29 -16.65 3.09 -5.81
CA CYS A 29 -16.59 2.99 -7.27
C CYS A 29 -15.16 3.29 -7.76
N PRO A 30 -14.53 2.41 -8.55
CA PRO A 30 -13.17 2.62 -9.04
C PRO A 30 -13.07 3.77 -10.05
N SER A 31 -14.18 4.13 -10.72
CA SER A 31 -14.18 5.17 -11.76
C SER A 31 -14.37 6.59 -11.22
N CYS A 32 -15.19 6.76 -10.17
CA CYS A 32 -15.56 8.09 -9.68
C CYS A 32 -15.43 8.26 -8.16
N HIS A 33 -14.88 7.26 -7.46
CA HIS A 33 -14.69 7.23 -6.01
C HIS A 33 -15.95 7.52 -5.18
N THR A 34 -17.13 7.31 -5.78
CA THR A 34 -18.40 7.45 -5.08
C THR A 34 -18.74 6.15 -4.37
N GLN A 35 -19.22 6.27 -3.14
CA GLN A 35 -19.67 5.15 -2.33
C GLN A 35 -20.93 4.52 -2.95
N ALA A 36 -20.90 3.21 -3.15
CA ALA A 36 -22.04 2.38 -3.51
C ALA A 36 -22.41 1.49 -2.32
N THR A 37 -23.71 1.33 -2.07
CA THR A 37 -24.27 0.53 -0.97
C THR A 37 -25.07 -0.63 -1.56
N LEU A 38 -25.13 -1.76 -0.88
CA LEU A 38 -25.94 -2.89 -1.34
C LEU A 38 -27.44 -2.53 -1.38
N PRO A 39 -28.15 -2.84 -2.48
CA PRO A 39 -29.60 -2.68 -2.54
C PRO A 39 -30.27 -3.63 -1.54
N GLY A 40 -31.05 -3.08 -0.61
CA GLY A 40 -31.75 -3.87 0.42
C GLY A 40 -31.08 -3.91 1.80
N GLY A 41 -29.94 -3.25 2.00
CA GLY A 41 -29.43 -2.97 3.35
C GLY A 41 -30.21 -1.83 3.98
N SER A 42 -31.09 -2.12 4.94
CA SER A 42 -31.86 -1.09 5.64
C SER A 42 -30.95 -0.01 6.23
N PRO A 43 -31.18 1.28 5.93
CA PRO A 43 -30.45 2.37 6.54
C PRO A 43 -31.01 2.61 7.96
N HIS A 44 -30.22 2.41 8.99
CA HIS A 44 -30.48 3.08 10.28
C HIS A 44 -29.67 4.36 10.31
N MET A 45 -30.27 5.42 9.77
CA MET A 45 -29.96 6.80 10.12
C MET A 45 -31.00 7.32 11.12
N ALA A 46 -30.54 8.05 12.13
CA ALA A 46 -31.17 9.25 12.67
C ALA A 46 -30.05 9.97 13.47
N SER A 47 -29.54 11.18 13.21
CA SER A 47 -30.09 12.50 12.85
C SER A 47 -31.04 13.11 13.90
N GLY A 48 -30.57 14.15 14.60
CA GLY A 48 -31.41 15.24 15.12
C GLY A 48 -31.30 15.59 16.62
N GLY A 49 -30.64 16.72 16.93
CA GLY A 49 -31.23 17.86 17.68
C GLY A 49 -31.44 17.83 19.21
N ALA A 50 -30.78 18.79 19.89
CA ALA A 50 -31.20 19.59 21.06
C ALA A 50 -31.24 19.01 22.50
N ASN A 51 -30.40 19.62 23.35
CA ASN A 51 -30.43 19.85 24.81
C ASN A 51 -31.58 19.23 25.64
N ILE A 52 -31.29 18.48 26.71
CA ILE A 52 -31.81 18.69 28.09
C ILE A 52 -30.80 18.09 29.11
N ALA A 53 -30.58 18.85 30.18
CA ALA A 53 -29.80 18.53 31.36
C ALA A 53 -30.45 17.46 32.27
N ALA A 54 -29.64 16.90 33.17
CA ALA A 54 -29.99 16.43 34.52
C ALA A 54 -31.33 15.66 34.72
N ALA A 55 -31.22 14.35 34.99
CA ALA A 55 -31.93 13.72 36.10
C ALA A 55 -31.29 12.38 36.45
N MET A 56 -30.94 12.23 37.74
CA MET A 56 -30.50 10.99 38.37
C MET A 56 -31.70 10.08 38.68
N SER A 57 -31.37 8.82 39.04
CA SER A 57 -32.15 7.86 39.85
C SER A 57 -33.36 7.18 39.16
N ALA A 58 -33.63 5.87 39.30
CA ALA A 58 -33.02 4.77 40.04
C ALA A 58 -33.58 3.41 39.55
N GLY A 59 -32.77 2.35 39.71
CA GLY A 59 -33.18 0.94 39.83
C GLY A 59 -33.52 0.22 38.50
N SER A 60 -33.16 -1.03 38.24
CA SER A 60 -32.43 -2.07 38.97
C SER A 60 -32.26 -3.24 37.99
N GLY A 61 -31.06 -3.84 37.87
CA GLY A 61 -30.87 -5.11 37.13
C GLY A 61 -29.58 -5.22 36.32
N THR A 62 -28.47 -5.59 36.98
CA THR A 62 -27.18 -6.00 36.37
C THR A 62 -27.16 -7.50 36.01
N PRO A 63 -26.21 -8.03 35.19
CA PRO A 63 -25.21 -7.36 34.35
C PRO A 63 -25.08 -7.97 32.92
N VAL A 64 -25.16 -7.16 31.85
CA VAL A 64 -24.57 -7.53 30.54
C VAL A 64 -23.17 -6.96 30.47
N LEU A 65 -22.22 -7.73 30.99
CA LEU A 65 -20.79 -7.48 30.93
C LEU A 65 -20.28 -7.91 29.54
N ARG A 66 -19.87 -6.93 28.74
CA ARG A 66 -18.79 -6.96 27.74
C ARG A 66 -18.56 -8.30 27.00
N TYR A 67 -19.17 -8.45 25.83
CA TYR A 67 -18.80 -9.47 24.84
C TYR A 67 -18.58 -8.90 23.43
N ILE A 68 -17.64 -7.96 23.27
CA ILE A 68 -16.86 -7.80 22.02
C ILE A 68 -15.45 -7.39 22.43
N GLY A 69 -14.71 -8.40 22.90
CA GLY A 69 -13.33 -8.30 23.34
C GLY A 69 -12.80 -9.69 23.69
N MET A 70 -13.06 -10.68 22.84
CA MET A 70 -12.62 -12.05 23.10
C MET A 70 -12.35 -12.80 21.79
N ILE A 71 -11.26 -12.44 21.11
CA ILE A 71 -10.38 -13.42 20.46
C ILE A 71 -8.95 -13.02 20.85
N VAL A 72 -8.24 -13.94 21.49
CA VAL A 72 -6.91 -13.87 22.13
C VAL A 72 -6.87 -13.40 23.60
N MET A 73 -7.51 -14.16 24.49
CA MET A 73 -7.05 -14.29 25.89
C MET A 73 -7.36 -15.71 26.41
N VAL A 74 -6.78 -16.71 25.75
CA VAL A 74 -6.66 -18.07 26.28
C VAL A 74 -5.16 -18.39 26.26
N VAL A 75 -4.66 -18.84 27.41
CA VAL A 75 -3.26 -19.06 27.84
C VAL A 75 -2.56 -17.86 28.51
N VAL A 76 -3.11 -17.32 29.60
CA VAL A 76 -2.31 -16.76 30.72
C VAL A 76 -3.04 -16.99 32.06
N VAL A 77 -3.36 -18.23 32.40
CA VAL A 77 -3.58 -18.64 33.80
C VAL A 77 -3.07 -20.06 33.91
N GLY A 78 -1.83 -20.26 34.37
CA GLY A 78 -1.36 -21.60 34.75
C GLY A 78 0.14 -21.88 34.62
N GLY A 79 0.86 -21.27 33.68
CA GLY A 79 2.31 -21.52 33.60
C GLY A 79 2.97 -20.94 32.34
N GLY A 80 4.15 -20.34 32.51
CA GLY A 80 5.05 -19.99 31.41
C GLY A 80 5.17 -18.51 31.09
N GLY A 81 5.71 -17.71 32.04
CA GLY A 81 6.12 -16.32 31.80
C GLY A 81 7.13 -16.10 30.67
N LEU A 82 7.69 -17.18 30.09
CA LEU A 82 8.60 -17.13 28.94
C LEU A 82 7.88 -17.24 27.58
N GLY A 83 6.70 -17.86 27.50
CA GLY A 83 6.00 -18.06 26.22
C GLY A 83 5.25 -16.81 25.73
N PHE A 84 4.66 -16.05 26.65
CA PHE A 84 3.88 -14.86 26.30
C PHE A 84 4.75 -13.67 25.84
N ALA A 85 5.98 -13.56 26.37
CA ALA A 85 6.95 -12.57 25.90
C ALA A 85 7.38 -12.85 24.44
N LEU A 86 7.61 -14.12 24.09
CA LEU A 86 7.97 -14.52 22.72
C LEU A 86 6.82 -14.40 21.72
N LEU A 87 5.57 -14.52 22.17
CA LEU A 87 4.39 -14.32 21.32
C LEU A 87 4.03 -12.84 21.16
N LYS A 88 4.25 -11.99 22.17
CA LYS A 88 3.93 -10.56 22.11
C LYS A 88 4.64 -9.85 20.95
N ASP A 89 5.91 -10.19 20.68
CA ASP A 89 6.66 -9.59 19.57
C ASP A 89 6.13 -10.02 18.19
N ARG A 90 5.43 -11.15 18.10
CA ARG A 90 4.76 -11.58 16.85
C ARG A 90 3.38 -10.96 16.64
N PHE A 91 2.71 -10.49 17.70
CA PHE A 91 1.33 -9.99 17.63
C PHE A 91 1.19 -8.48 17.87
N ILE A 92 2.12 -7.83 18.57
CA ILE A 92 2.09 -6.38 18.83
C ILE A 92 3.35 -5.77 18.23
N ALA A 93 3.23 -5.26 17.01
CA ALA A 93 4.35 -4.60 16.36
C ALA A 93 4.76 -3.33 17.14
N PRO A 94 6.07 -3.06 17.33
CA PRO A 94 6.55 -1.80 17.87
C PRO A 94 5.99 -0.60 17.10
N LYS A 95 5.88 0.58 17.74
CA LYS A 95 5.43 1.80 17.05
C LYS A 95 6.23 2.00 15.75
N GLY A 96 5.53 2.22 14.64
CA GLY A 96 6.16 2.37 13.34
C GLY A 96 6.59 1.05 12.68
N LYS A 97 6.12 -0.10 13.16
CA LYS A 97 6.33 -1.41 12.53
C LYS A 97 5.00 -2.12 12.35
N SER A 98 4.92 -2.98 11.34
CA SER A 98 3.80 -3.89 11.10
C SER A 98 4.33 -5.30 10.87
N THR A 99 3.61 -6.32 11.33
CA THR A 99 3.98 -7.71 11.02
C THR A 99 3.37 -8.12 9.69
N TYR A 100 4.01 -9.06 8.98
CA TYR A 100 3.48 -9.63 7.74
C TYR A 100 2.06 -10.18 7.93
N GLY A 101 1.80 -10.88 9.04
CA GLY A 101 0.47 -11.39 9.38
C GLY A 101 -0.58 -10.29 9.53
N SER A 102 -0.23 -9.14 10.13
CA SER A 102 -1.16 -7.99 10.24
C SER A 102 -1.49 -7.33 8.91
N LEU A 103 -0.66 -7.58 7.88
CA LEU A 103 -0.80 -7.07 6.52
C LEU A 103 -1.33 -8.14 5.56
N SER A 104 -1.67 -9.34 6.06
CA SER A 104 -2.07 -10.50 5.25
C SER A 104 -1.05 -10.87 4.17
N LEU A 105 0.25 -10.73 4.48
CA LEU A 105 1.36 -11.06 3.59
C LEU A 105 2.04 -12.37 4.02
N ASP A 106 2.54 -13.13 3.05
CA ASP A 106 3.48 -14.21 3.32
C ASP A 106 4.85 -13.63 3.69
N SER A 107 5.31 -13.90 4.91
CA SER A 107 6.64 -13.47 5.40
C SER A 107 7.83 -14.10 4.68
N LYS A 108 7.65 -15.26 4.02
CA LYS A 108 8.74 -15.99 3.36
C LYS A 108 8.87 -15.63 1.88
N ARG A 109 7.72 -15.50 1.20
CA ARG A 109 7.64 -15.20 -0.23
C ARG A 109 6.58 -14.13 -0.48
N PRO A 110 6.76 -12.90 0.01
CA PRO A 110 5.77 -11.86 -0.16
C PRO A 110 5.61 -11.55 -1.65
N ASP A 111 4.36 -11.56 -2.10
CA ASP A 111 3.97 -11.18 -3.46
C ASP A 111 4.11 -9.66 -3.63
N GLY A 112 4.77 -9.21 -4.71
CA GLY A 112 5.05 -7.79 -4.93
C GLY A 112 3.79 -6.94 -5.07
N ASP A 113 2.72 -7.49 -5.63
CA ASP A 113 1.45 -6.78 -5.80
C ASP A 113 0.71 -6.66 -4.45
N GLN A 114 0.74 -7.72 -3.65
CA GLN A 114 0.22 -7.70 -2.29
C GLN A 114 1.00 -6.75 -1.39
N MET A 115 2.32 -6.65 -1.54
CA MET A 115 3.13 -5.69 -0.78
C MET A 115 2.66 -4.26 -1.01
N MET A 116 2.37 -3.87 -2.25
CA MET A 116 1.83 -2.54 -2.58
C MET A 116 0.43 -2.34 -1.99
N THR A 117 -0.48 -3.30 -2.20
CA THR A 117 -1.89 -3.14 -1.78
C THR A 117 -2.08 -3.23 -0.27
N SER A 118 -1.30 -4.05 0.44
CA SER A 118 -1.42 -4.28 1.88
C SER A 118 -1.06 -3.05 2.73
N VAL A 119 -0.14 -2.21 2.25
CA VAL A 119 0.27 -0.98 2.97
C VAL A 119 -0.57 0.25 2.61
N ALA A 120 -1.48 0.14 1.63
CA ALA A 120 -2.37 1.24 1.23
C ALA A 120 -3.28 1.70 2.37
N LYS A 121 -3.93 0.76 3.08
CA LYS A 121 -4.83 1.10 4.20
C LYS A 121 -4.06 1.69 5.39
N PRO A 122 -2.91 1.14 5.84
CA PRO A 122 -2.03 1.81 6.80
C PRO A 122 -1.63 3.24 6.38
N ALA A 123 -1.29 3.45 5.11
CA ALA A 123 -0.96 4.78 4.59
C ALA A 123 -2.16 5.74 4.68
N GLN A 124 -3.34 5.30 4.27
CA GLN A 124 -4.58 6.08 4.33
C GLN A 124 -5.03 6.38 5.77
N LYS A 125 -4.71 5.50 6.73
CA LYS A 125 -4.92 5.74 8.16
C LYS A 125 -3.98 6.83 8.70
N TRP A 126 -2.76 6.92 8.17
CA TRP A 126 -1.83 8.00 8.50
C TRP A 126 -2.28 9.33 7.89
N LYS A 127 -2.62 9.36 6.60
CA LYS A 127 -3.21 10.53 5.92
C LYS A 127 -4.28 10.06 4.93
N LYS A 128 -5.50 10.61 5.03
CA LYS A 128 -6.65 10.18 4.20
C LYS A 128 -6.45 10.40 2.70
N ASP A 129 -5.64 11.39 2.33
CA ASP A 129 -5.29 11.71 0.94
C ASP A 129 -4.04 10.97 0.44
N ALA A 130 -3.50 10.03 1.23
CA ALA A 130 -2.32 9.29 0.83
C ALA A 130 -2.60 8.36 -0.36
N TYR A 131 -1.76 8.45 -1.39
CA TYR A 131 -1.75 7.52 -2.51
C TYR A 131 -0.35 6.97 -2.78
N TRP A 132 -0.29 5.87 -3.51
CA TRP A 132 0.95 5.21 -3.86
C TRP A 132 1.82 6.13 -4.73
N TRP A 133 3.08 6.29 -4.35
CA TRP A 133 4.02 7.21 -4.99
C TRP A 133 5.15 6.48 -5.69
N SER A 134 5.80 5.53 -5.02
CA SER A 134 6.96 4.85 -5.56
C SER A 134 7.03 3.40 -5.07
N THR A 135 7.73 2.58 -5.83
CA THR A 135 8.05 1.19 -5.46
C THR A 135 9.50 0.91 -5.84
N ASN A 136 10.22 0.20 -4.98
CA ASN A 136 11.58 -0.25 -5.27
C ASN A 136 11.82 -1.62 -4.63
N PHE A 137 11.84 -2.65 -5.46
CA PHE A 137 12.10 -4.04 -5.06
C PHE A 137 13.43 -4.47 -5.68
N GLN A 138 14.42 -4.80 -4.86
CA GLN A 138 15.79 -5.08 -5.34
C GLN A 138 15.94 -6.46 -5.96
N ALA A 139 15.08 -7.42 -5.59
CA ALA A 139 15.19 -8.80 -6.02
C ALA A 139 13.80 -9.44 -6.19
N VAL A 140 13.18 -9.19 -7.33
CA VAL A 140 11.92 -9.82 -7.77
C VAL A 140 12.24 -11.09 -8.53
N ARG A 141 11.60 -12.20 -8.14
CA ARG A 141 11.72 -13.52 -8.78
C ARG A 141 10.76 -13.66 -9.96
N ALA A 142 10.96 -14.69 -10.77
CA ALA A 142 10.12 -15.00 -11.94
C ALA A 142 8.63 -15.21 -11.61
N ASP A 143 8.29 -15.58 -10.37
CA ASP A 143 6.91 -15.76 -9.92
C ASP A 143 6.23 -14.48 -9.38
N GLY A 144 6.95 -13.36 -9.37
CA GLY A 144 6.48 -12.08 -8.83
C GLY A 144 6.69 -11.91 -7.32
N THR A 145 7.30 -12.88 -6.64
CA THR A 145 7.64 -12.75 -5.21
C THR A 145 8.95 -11.99 -5.02
N VAL A 146 9.08 -11.32 -3.88
CA VAL A 146 10.23 -10.43 -3.60
C VAL A 146 11.12 -11.03 -2.52
N ASP A 147 12.44 -11.05 -2.76
CA ASP A 147 13.43 -11.29 -1.71
C ASP A 147 13.67 -10.00 -0.91
N VAL A 148 12.92 -9.85 0.18
CA VAL A 148 12.99 -8.68 1.05
C VAL A 148 14.33 -8.54 1.79
N SER A 149 15.15 -9.61 1.85
CA SER A 149 16.49 -9.52 2.43
C SER A 149 17.46 -8.66 1.59
N LYS A 150 17.16 -8.49 0.30
CA LYS A 150 17.93 -7.64 -0.62
C LYS A 150 17.46 -6.18 -0.65
N GLY A 151 16.35 -5.89 0.02
CA GLY A 151 15.74 -4.57 0.08
C GLY A 151 14.46 -4.48 -0.73
N ALA A 152 13.41 -4.02 -0.08
CA ALA A 152 12.13 -3.75 -0.71
C ALA A 152 11.43 -2.60 -0.01
N SER A 153 10.91 -1.64 -0.77
CA SER A 153 10.15 -0.53 -0.22
C SER A 153 9.02 -0.08 -1.12
N VAL A 154 7.95 0.39 -0.48
CA VAL A 154 6.82 1.07 -1.13
C VAL A 154 6.60 2.41 -0.43
N GLU A 155 6.38 3.47 -1.17
CA GLU A 155 6.15 4.80 -0.62
C GLU A 155 4.77 5.32 -0.97
N TYR A 156 4.17 6.03 -0.02
CA TYR A 156 2.92 6.73 -0.17
C TYR A 156 3.13 8.21 0.14
N ILE A 157 2.48 9.08 -0.63
CA ILE A 157 2.58 10.53 -0.49
C ILE A 157 1.23 11.14 -0.13
N SER A 158 1.24 12.17 0.71
CA SER A 158 0.09 13.03 1.03
C SER A 158 0.25 14.37 0.31
N PRO A 159 -0.51 14.62 -0.78
CA PRO A 159 -0.45 15.86 -1.54
C PRO A 159 -0.74 17.10 -0.69
N SER A 160 -1.72 17.01 0.22
CA SER A 160 -2.10 18.11 1.10
C SER A 160 -0.99 18.52 2.07
N ARG A 161 0.03 17.67 2.25
CA ARG A 161 1.19 17.92 3.11
C ARG A 161 2.40 18.37 2.30
N VAL A 162 2.71 17.68 1.20
CA VAL A 162 3.93 17.97 0.41
C VAL A 162 3.88 19.34 -0.28
N THR A 163 2.68 19.85 -0.53
CA THR A 163 2.42 21.15 -1.15
C THR A 163 2.37 22.30 -0.14
N GLN A 164 2.55 22.05 1.17
CA GLN A 164 2.48 23.08 2.20
C GLN A 164 3.73 23.94 2.25
N ALA A 165 3.56 25.22 2.58
CA ALA A 165 4.68 26.14 2.82
C ALA A 165 5.48 25.78 4.08
N SER A 166 4.85 25.14 5.08
CA SER A 166 5.52 24.70 6.31
C SER A 166 6.43 23.48 6.07
N LYS A 167 7.70 23.60 6.45
CA LYS A 167 8.70 22.52 6.36
C LYS A 167 8.30 21.30 7.18
N SER A 168 7.82 21.49 8.41
CA SER A 168 7.42 20.37 9.29
C SER A 168 6.25 19.57 8.73
N MET A 169 5.36 20.22 7.97
CA MET A 169 4.27 19.54 7.27
C MET A 169 4.78 18.70 6.11
N ARG A 170 5.78 19.20 5.36
CA ARG A 170 6.40 18.47 4.24
C ARG A 170 7.30 17.32 4.69
N GLU A 171 7.91 17.40 5.86
CA GLU A 171 8.66 16.27 6.44
C GLU A 171 7.75 15.10 6.85
N ASP A 172 6.46 15.35 7.04
CA ASP A 172 5.41 14.34 7.29
C ASP A 172 4.49 14.18 6.07
N SER A 173 5.04 14.30 4.85
CA SER A 173 4.27 14.14 3.61
C SER A 173 4.53 12.83 2.87
N ILE A 174 5.59 12.09 3.20
CA ILE A 174 5.89 10.78 2.59
C ILE A 174 6.04 9.72 3.67
N LYS A 175 5.33 8.60 3.48
CA LYS A 175 5.42 7.41 4.31
C LYS A 175 6.08 6.30 3.52
N LYS A 176 7.25 5.87 3.99
CA LYS A 176 7.98 4.75 3.43
C LYS A 176 7.68 3.49 4.23
N PHE A 177 7.35 2.42 3.53
CA PHE A 177 7.20 1.08 4.09
C PHE A 177 8.38 0.25 3.60
N VAL A 178 9.30 -0.09 4.50
CA VAL A 178 10.49 -0.90 4.24
C VAL A 178 10.21 -2.32 4.71
N PHE A 179 10.22 -3.26 3.77
CA PHE A 179 9.96 -4.66 4.03
C PHE A 179 11.30 -5.33 4.34
N THR A 180 11.38 -5.96 5.52
CA THR A 180 12.56 -6.68 6.00
C THR A 180 12.21 -8.15 6.19
N SER A 181 13.18 -9.02 6.43
CA SER A 181 12.92 -10.43 6.74
C SER A 181 12.06 -10.67 8.00
N ILE A 182 11.88 -9.64 8.84
CA ILE A 182 11.19 -9.77 10.14
C ILE A 182 9.84 -9.02 10.13
N ASN A 183 9.81 -7.80 9.61
CA ASN A 183 8.65 -6.91 9.68
C ASN A 183 8.66 -5.85 8.57
N VAL A 184 7.59 -5.07 8.52
CA VAL A 184 7.47 -3.88 7.66
C VAL A 184 7.66 -2.62 8.52
N ASP A 185 8.81 -1.96 8.37
CA ASP A 185 9.14 -0.73 9.06
C ASP A 185 8.56 0.47 8.31
N HIS A 186 7.84 1.32 9.03
CA HIS A 186 7.27 2.58 8.55
C HIS A 186 7.46 3.71 9.56
N SER A 187 8.51 3.60 10.38
CA SER A 187 8.94 4.61 11.34
C SER A 187 9.71 5.75 10.67
N GLN A 188 10.35 5.46 9.54
CA GLN A 188 11.11 6.44 8.79
C GLN A 188 10.21 7.56 8.24
N LYS A 189 10.63 8.80 8.48
CA LYS A 189 10.10 9.98 7.81
C LYS A 189 10.99 10.27 6.60
N TRP A 190 10.38 10.41 5.44
CA TRP A 190 11.08 10.80 4.24
C TRP A 190 10.78 12.27 3.93
N ASN A 191 11.82 13.06 3.72
CA ASN A 191 11.71 14.51 3.75
C ASN A 191 11.53 15.10 2.35
N ALA A 192 10.36 15.70 2.09
CA ALA A 192 10.23 16.68 1.03
C ALA A 192 10.79 18.02 1.52
N THR A 193 12.07 18.27 1.27
CA THR A 193 12.76 19.50 1.70
C THR A 193 12.14 20.75 1.08
N ASN A 194 11.81 20.66 -0.21
CA ASN A 194 11.17 21.72 -0.99
C ASN A 194 9.67 21.52 -1.10
N GLN A 195 8.93 22.61 -1.28
CA GLN A 195 7.51 22.56 -1.61
C GLN A 195 7.34 22.02 -3.03
N TRP A 196 6.51 20.98 -3.16
CA TRP A 196 6.20 20.43 -4.48
C TRP A 196 4.96 21.11 -5.05
N LYS A 197 4.86 21.15 -6.38
CA LYS A 197 3.72 21.72 -7.11
C LYS A 197 3.16 20.64 -8.03
N ASN A 198 1.86 20.72 -8.33
CA ASN A 198 1.18 19.84 -9.29
C ASN A 198 1.35 18.34 -9.01
N VAL A 199 1.32 17.95 -7.73
CA VAL A 199 1.51 16.57 -7.29
C VAL A 199 0.24 15.75 -7.54
N ALA A 200 0.25 14.95 -8.59
CA ALA A 200 -0.87 14.11 -9.01
C ALA A 200 -0.59 12.62 -8.73
N PRO A 201 -1.63 11.83 -8.41
CA PRO A 201 -1.47 10.39 -8.23
C PRO A 201 -0.98 9.72 -9.50
N PRO A 202 0.04 8.86 -9.41
CA PRO A 202 0.34 7.89 -10.46
C PRO A 202 -0.90 7.06 -10.79
N ALA A 203 -1.05 6.70 -12.05
CA ALA A 203 -2.02 5.70 -12.47
C ALA A 203 -1.64 4.36 -11.83
N LEU A 204 -2.65 3.62 -11.37
CA LEU A 204 -2.38 2.29 -10.84
C LEU A 204 -1.91 1.37 -11.99
N PRO A 205 -0.83 0.58 -11.78
CA PRO A 205 -0.32 -0.31 -12.80
C PRO A 205 -1.35 -1.37 -13.20
N GLN A 206 -1.64 -1.48 -14.50
CA GLN A 206 -2.36 -2.63 -15.06
C GLN A 206 -1.41 -3.81 -15.33
N CYS A 207 -0.16 -3.47 -15.66
CA CYS A 207 1.00 -4.35 -15.61
C CYS A 207 1.50 -4.43 -14.17
N THR A 208 0.96 -5.37 -13.41
CA THR A 208 1.37 -5.61 -12.03
C THR A 208 2.78 -6.23 -11.98
N ILE A 209 3.42 -6.25 -10.81
CA ILE A 209 4.76 -6.83 -10.61
C ILE A 209 4.76 -8.29 -11.04
N LYS A 210 3.71 -9.05 -10.72
CA LYS A 210 3.59 -10.45 -11.12
C LYS A 210 3.47 -10.62 -12.64
N LYS A 211 2.67 -9.78 -13.31
CA LYS A 211 2.56 -9.81 -14.78
C LYS A 211 3.87 -9.41 -15.45
N LEU A 212 4.54 -8.40 -14.92
CA LEU A 212 5.85 -7.98 -15.41
C LEU A 212 6.89 -9.09 -15.24
N ALA A 213 6.95 -9.74 -14.07
CA ALA A 213 7.85 -10.88 -13.84
C ALA A 213 7.61 -12.02 -14.84
N ALA A 214 6.34 -12.31 -15.17
CA ALA A 214 5.99 -13.28 -16.20
C ALA A 214 6.46 -12.84 -17.60
N ALA A 215 6.29 -11.56 -17.97
CA ALA A 215 6.77 -11.02 -19.25
C ALA A 215 8.32 -11.08 -19.36
N LEU A 216 9.02 -10.89 -18.24
CA LEU A 216 10.48 -10.96 -18.16
C LEU A 216 11.04 -12.39 -18.31
N ALA A 217 10.19 -13.43 -18.32
CA ALA A 217 10.64 -14.78 -18.67
C ALA A 217 11.23 -14.82 -20.09
N ALA A 218 10.70 -14.03 -21.03
CA ALA A 218 11.26 -13.88 -22.38
C ALA A 218 12.64 -13.21 -22.39
N GLU A 219 12.97 -12.46 -21.34
CA GLU A 219 14.28 -11.82 -21.13
C GLU A 219 15.20 -12.70 -20.26
N GLY A 220 14.80 -13.93 -19.94
CA GLY A 220 15.61 -14.89 -19.19
C GLY A 220 15.47 -14.85 -17.66
N LEU A 221 14.44 -14.17 -17.13
CA LEU A 221 14.10 -14.23 -15.71
C LEU A 221 13.43 -15.58 -15.39
N THR A 222 14.23 -16.57 -15.00
CA THR A 222 13.79 -17.93 -14.68
C THR A 222 14.52 -18.48 -13.46
N GLY A 223 14.00 -19.57 -12.89
CA GLY A 223 14.64 -20.27 -11.77
C GLY A 223 14.80 -19.39 -10.52
N ASP A 224 16.02 -19.27 -10.03
CA ASP A 224 16.43 -18.50 -8.86
C ASP A 224 16.89 -17.07 -9.17
N LYS A 225 16.90 -16.69 -10.46
CA LYS A 225 17.30 -15.35 -10.90
C LYS A 225 16.36 -14.28 -10.38
N THR A 226 16.92 -13.08 -10.19
CA THR A 226 16.17 -11.93 -9.71
C THR A 226 16.55 -10.66 -10.45
N VAL A 227 15.60 -9.73 -10.49
CA VAL A 227 15.78 -8.40 -11.04
C VAL A 227 15.33 -7.35 -10.04
N ARG A 228 15.92 -6.16 -10.12
CA ARG A 228 15.37 -4.97 -9.49
C ARG A 228 14.23 -4.43 -10.34
N ILE A 229 13.07 -4.20 -9.73
CA ILE A 229 11.93 -3.52 -10.34
C ILE A 229 11.63 -2.28 -9.51
N SER A 230 11.58 -1.12 -10.18
CA SER A 230 11.32 0.16 -9.51
C SER A 230 10.49 1.11 -10.35
N PHE A 231 9.73 1.96 -9.66
CA PHE A 231 9.04 3.11 -10.21
C PHE A 231 9.22 4.28 -9.25
N ASP A 232 9.63 5.43 -9.78
CA ASP A 232 9.71 6.68 -9.04
C ASP A 232 9.34 7.85 -9.98
N PRO A 233 8.18 8.50 -9.77
CA PRO A 233 7.69 9.56 -10.64
C PRO A 233 8.56 10.82 -10.59
N GLN A 234 9.47 10.98 -9.62
CA GLN A 234 10.41 12.11 -9.61
C GLN A 234 11.50 11.97 -10.66
N PHE A 235 11.90 10.74 -10.97
CA PHE A 235 12.93 10.44 -11.97
C PHE A 235 12.32 10.06 -13.32
N ASP A 236 11.01 9.85 -13.37
CA ASP A 236 10.23 9.62 -14.58
C ASP A 236 9.66 10.94 -15.12
N TRP A 237 10.56 11.84 -15.52
CA TRP A 237 10.24 13.15 -16.11
C TRP A 237 9.54 13.05 -17.48
N ARG A 238 9.39 11.83 -18.01
CA ARG A 238 8.60 11.56 -19.22
C ARG A 238 7.19 11.28 -18.76
N GLN A 239 6.21 11.81 -19.47
CA GLN A 239 4.79 11.67 -19.13
C GLN A 239 4.28 10.21 -19.12
N GLU A 240 5.15 9.22 -19.36
CA GLU A 240 4.85 7.80 -19.35
C GLU A 240 5.34 7.21 -18.04
N GLN A 241 4.42 6.72 -17.21
CA GLN A 241 4.74 6.01 -15.97
C GLN A 241 5.21 4.60 -16.32
N VAL A 242 6.49 4.31 -16.07
CA VAL A 242 7.14 3.06 -16.51
C VAL A 242 7.83 2.31 -15.37
N TRP A 243 7.82 0.98 -15.45
CA TRP A 243 8.68 0.16 -14.61
C TRP A 243 10.11 0.22 -15.14
N ARG A 244 11.07 0.61 -14.29
CA ARG A 244 12.50 0.40 -14.54
C ARG A 244 12.92 -0.96 -14.01
N VAL A 245 13.43 -1.80 -14.91
CA VAL A 245 13.91 -3.15 -14.60
C VAL A 245 15.42 -3.20 -14.83
N ILE A 246 16.16 -3.61 -13.80
CA ILE A 246 17.62 -3.74 -13.84
C ILE A 246 18.00 -5.13 -13.30
N GLY A 247 18.79 -5.89 -14.04
CA GLY A 247 19.28 -7.21 -13.65
C GLY A 247 20.70 -7.42 -14.17
N THR A 248 21.51 -8.16 -13.40
CA THR A 248 22.84 -8.60 -13.83
C THR A 248 22.80 -10.00 -14.45
N ASP A 249 21.90 -10.85 -13.97
CA ASP A 249 21.57 -12.15 -14.55
C ASP A 249 20.07 -12.44 -14.35
N PRO A 250 19.23 -12.36 -15.41
CA PRO A 250 19.61 -11.95 -16.77
C PRO A 250 20.10 -10.49 -16.82
N LYS A 251 20.97 -10.18 -17.78
CA LYS A 251 21.43 -8.80 -18.01
C LYS A 251 20.30 -7.98 -18.64
N ILE A 252 19.63 -7.18 -17.82
CA ILE A 252 18.53 -6.32 -18.23
C ILE A 252 18.82 -4.91 -17.73
N ASP A 253 18.70 -3.92 -18.60
CA ASP A 253 18.51 -2.53 -18.19
C ASP A 253 17.50 -1.91 -19.16
N ALA A 254 16.23 -1.97 -18.77
CA ALA A 254 15.13 -1.63 -19.66
C ALA A 254 13.96 -1.00 -18.91
N ARG A 255 13.09 -0.36 -19.70
CA ARG A 255 11.82 0.21 -19.23
C ARG A 255 10.67 -0.60 -19.79
N PHE A 256 9.64 -0.79 -18.98
CA PHE A 256 8.43 -1.53 -19.34
C PHE A 256 7.20 -0.68 -19.05
N SER A 257 6.23 -0.73 -19.94
CA SER A 257 4.94 -0.06 -19.75
C SER A 257 4.23 -0.56 -18.49
N MET A 258 3.82 0.36 -17.60
CA MET A 258 2.97 0.02 -16.46
C MET A 258 1.53 -0.35 -16.87
N THR A 259 1.18 -0.18 -18.15
CA THR A 259 -0.12 -0.55 -18.71
C THR A 259 -0.07 -1.93 -19.35
N THR A 260 0.88 -2.18 -20.25
CA THR A 260 0.89 -3.36 -21.14
C THR A 260 1.93 -4.43 -20.78
N CYS A 261 2.87 -4.15 -19.88
CA CYS A 261 4.08 -4.97 -19.64
C CYS A 261 5.03 -5.08 -20.83
N GLU A 262 4.80 -4.32 -21.89
CA GLU A 262 5.68 -4.35 -23.05
C GLU A 262 6.97 -3.57 -22.76
N LYS A 263 8.09 -4.12 -23.24
CA LYS A 263 9.39 -3.46 -23.22
C LYS A 263 9.33 -2.26 -24.14
N LEU A 264 9.72 -1.09 -23.63
CA LEU A 264 9.76 0.13 -24.42
C LEU A 264 11.05 0.18 -25.22
N THR A 265 10.92 0.13 -26.55
CA THR A 265 12.01 0.21 -27.51
C THR A 265 12.13 1.65 -28.01
N GLY A 266 12.93 2.44 -27.31
CA GLY A 266 13.21 3.82 -27.71
C GLY A 266 14.25 4.47 -26.81
N GLU A 267 15.21 5.16 -27.42
CA GLU A 267 16.09 6.04 -26.65
C GLU A 267 15.26 7.13 -25.96
N PRO A 268 15.68 7.56 -24.76
CA PRO A 268 15.27 8.83 -24.19
C PRO A 268 15.28 9.96 -25.22
N LYS A 269 14.12 10.38 -25.73
CA LYS A 269 14.00 11.74 -26.28
C LYS A 269 14.24 12.70 -25.11
N GLY A 270 15.48 13.16 -24.94
CA GLY A 270 15.84 14.17 -23.94
C GLY A 270 17.05 13.87 -23.04
N GLN A 271 17.93 12.91 -23.35
CA GLN A 271 19.31 13.06 -22.86
C GLN A 271 20.00 14.13 -23.71
N ALA A 272 19.81 15.41 -23.34
CA ALA A 272 20.79 16.40 -23.68
C ALA A 272 22.11 15.93 -23.07
N LYS A 273 23.03 15.50 -23.94
CA LYS A 273 24.42 15.28 -23.64
C LYS A 273 24.90 16.56 -22.93
N VAL A 274 25.10 16.50 -21.61
CA VAL A 274 25.85 17.53 -20.91
C VAL A 274 27.28 17.32 -21.40
N GLU A 275 27.60 17.95 -22.53
CA GLU A 275 28.99 18.15 -22.90
C GLU A 275 29.61 18.97 -21.79
N GLY A 276 30.50 18.31 -21.05
CA GLY A 276 31.36 18.97 -20.09
C GLY A 276 32.08 20.09 -20.82
N THR A 277 31.69 21.32 -20.50
CA THR A 277 32.51 22.48 -20.76
C THR A 277 33.72 22.29 -19.87
N GLY A 278 34.82 21.90 -20.51
CA GLY A 278 36.10 21.70 -19.87
C GLY A 278 36.51 22.94 -19.08
N ALA A 279 37.16 22.67 -17.97
CA ALA A 279 38.08 23.59 -17.35
C ALA A 279 39.04 24.14 -18.43
N GLY A 280 39.09 25.46 -18.54
CA GLY A 280 40.22 26.20 -19.08
C GLY A 280 40.76 27.05 -17.94
N GLU A 281 42.07 26.96 -17.73
CA GLU A 281 42.91 27.69 -16.76
C GLU A 281 42.69 29.21 -16.77
#